data_AF-A0A7Y3DDP7-F1
#
_entry.id   AF-A0A7Y3DDP7-F1
#
_cell.length_a   1.000
_cell.length_b   1.000
_cell.length_c   1.000
_cell.angle_alpha   90.00
_cell.angle_beta   90.00
_cell.angle_gamma   90.00
#
_symmetry.space_group_name_H-M   'P 1'
#
loop_
_entity.id
_entity.type
_entity.pdbx_description
1 polymer ?
#
loop_
_entity_poly.entity_id
_entity_poly.type
_entity_poly.pdbx_seq_one_letter_code
_entity_poly.pdbx_strand_id
1 'polypeptide(L)'
;MRPRSNRGIIALALTALLLPAAAVAEEEPAQQPSSEEAPAADAAKGEDPKPAPEVSAAPMTVPVYIPPKRSRPARTAGGATRGRSDRIPSLWVLVPDHVGQTVSDEPDLLWFVDTLPPAGMQLRFTLMDEDAIEPNAEILLPRPTQPGIQRIRLADHGVKLDVGLEYEWSVSLALDPDDPAKDVVATGWIDRVERSPQLTEQLARDGDAQAAHVYAQNGLWYDALAATHQRVEKSPADAQARQAQAKLLDQVGLDATTETR
;
A
#
# COMPACT_ATOMS: atom_id res chain seq x y z
N MET A 1 -24.64 -29.50 11.14
CA MET A 1 -24.35 -30.16 12.42
C MET A 1 -23.07 -30.98 12.26
N ARG A 2 -21.90 -30.41 12.62
CA ARG A 2 -20.59 -31.07 12.54
C ARG A 2 -20.01 -31.15 13.96
N PRO A 3 -19.41 -32.28 14.37
CA PRO A 3 -19.00 -32.47 15.77
C PRO A 3 -17.66 -31.79 16.07
N ARG A 4 -17.60 -31.19 17.27
CA ARG A 4 -16.41 -30.67 17.93
C ARG A 4 -15.46 -31.80 18.29
N SER A 5 -14.19 -31.67 17.92
CA SER A 5 -13.11 -32.53 18.42
C SER A 5 -12.38 -31.80 19.56
N ASN A 6 -12.39 -32.45 20.72
CA ASN A 6 -11.78 -32.00 21.97
C ASN A 6 -10.59 -32.93 22.27
N ARG A 7 -9.38 -32.38 22.27
CA ARG A 7 -8.14 -32.99 22.79
C ARG A 7 -7.24 -31.82 23.16
N GLY A 8 -6.61 -31.71 24.31
CA GLY A 8 -6.32 -32.63 25.39
C GLY A 8 -5.13 -31.99 26.11
N ILE A 9 -5.31 -31.64 27.37
CA ILE A 9 -4.33 -30.96 28.22
C ILE A 9 -3.12 -31.86 28.44
N ILE A 10 -1.91 -31.35 28.21
CA ILE A 10 -0.68 -31.91 28.80
C ILE A 10 0.02 -30.78 29.56
N ALA A 11 0.16 -31.02 30.86
CA ALA A 11 0.88 -30.20 31.82
C ALA A 11 2.21 -30.88 32.20
N LEU A 12 3.09 -30.07 32.80
CA LEU A 12 4.41 -30.39 33.38
C LEU A 12 5.55 -30.61 32.36
N ALA A 13 6.78 -30.12 32.57
CA ALA A 13 7.44 -29.83 33.83
C ALA A 13 8.36 -28.59 33.77
N LEU A 14 8.43 -27.93 34.92
CA LEU A 14 9.33 -26.86 35.29
C LEU A 14 10.72 -27.46 35.56
N THR A 15 11.75 -27.01 34.85
CA THR A 15 13.15 -27.24 35.24
C THR A 15 13.87 -25.91 35.29
N ALA A 16 14.18 -25.47 36.51
CA ALA A 16 15.07 -24.37 36.80
C ALA A 16 16.53 -24.85 36.69
N LEU A 17 17.40 -24.05 36.06
CA LEU A 17 18.85 -24.20 36.24
C LEU A 17 19.56 -22.84 36.17
N LEU A 18 19.94 -22.38 37.36
CA LEU A 18 21.14 -21.65 37.77
C LEU A 18 21.90 -20.72 36.78
N LEU A 19 21.93 -19.44 37.13
CA LEU A 19 22.99 -18.46 36.79
C LEU A 19 24.27 -18.71 37.59
N PRO A 20 25.43 -18.27 37.07
CA PRO A 20 26.29 -17.39 37.87
C PRO A 20 26.71 -16.10 37.14
N ALA A 21 27.25 -15.20 37.95
CA ALA A 21 27.43 -13.77 37.73
C ALA A 21 28.81 -13.34 37.20
N ALA A 22 28.82 -12.11 36.67
CA ALA A 22 29.84 -11.05 36.77
C ALA A 22 31.28 -11.28 36.27
N ALA A 23 31.71 -10.45 35.32
CA ALA A 23 32.98 -9.70 35.40
C ALA A 23 32.95 -8.49 34.45
N VAL A 24 33.00 -7.30 35.06
CA VAL A 24 33.33 -6.00 34.46
C VAL A 24 34.86 -5.87 34.46
N ALA A 25 35.45 -5.28 33.42
CA ALA A 25 36.83 -4.80 33.46
C ALA A 25 36.93 -3.42 32.78
N GLU A 26 37.48 -2.48 33.55
CA GLU A 26 37.72 -1.06 33.31
C GLU A 26 38.95 -0.75 32.42
N GLU A 27 38.96 0.52 32.01
CA GLU A 27 39.91 1.42 31.33
C GLU A 27 41.45 1.30 31.52
N GLU A 28 42.16 1.62 30.41
CA GLU A 28 43.37 2.51 30.19
C GLU A 28 44.66 2.42 31.06
N PRO A 29 45.85 3.01 30.69
CA PRO A 29 46.08 4.12 29.74
C PRO A 29 47.30 4.06 28.77
N ALA A 30 47.24 5.05 27.85
CA ALA A 30 48.21 5.73 26.97
C ALA A 30 49.74 5.48 27.02
N GLN A 31 50.37 5.63 25.83
CA GLN A 31 51.61 6.42 25.65
C GLN A 31 51.88 6.77 24.15
N GLN A 32 51.97 8.08 23.85
CA GLN A 32 52.52 8.67 22.62
C GLN A 32 54.07 8.69 22.64
N PRO A 33 54.74 8.98 21.51
CA PRO A 33 55.32 10.34 21.42
C PRO A 33 55.20 11.04 20.04
N SER A 34 55.05 12.37 20.12
CA SER A 34 55.47 13.45 19.19
C SER A 34 56.99 13.41 18.89
N SER A 35 57.64 14.08 17.93
CA SER A 35 57.42 14.99 16.78
C SER A 35 58.82 15.27 16.18
N GLU A 36 59.00 15.49 14.86
CA GLU A 36 60.02 16.36 14.18
C GLU A 36 60.10 16.02 12.66
N GLU A 37 60.22 16.88 11.63
CA GLU A 37 60.03 18.32 11.37
C GLU A 37 60.16 18.58 9.83
N ALA A 38 59.19 19.32 9.26
CA ALA A 38 59.15 20.26 8.09
C ALA A 38 59.76 19.92 6.68
N PRO A 39 59.53 20.71 5.59
CA PRO A 39 58.68 21.91 5.42
C PRO A 39 57.78 22.00 4.13
N ALA A 40 56.88 22.99 4.17
CA ALA A 40 56.41 23.92 3.11
C ALA A 40 55.68 23.45 1.83
N ALA A 41 54.37 23.73 1.83
CA ALA A 41 53.56 24.45 0.83
C ALA A 41 53.77 24.21 -0.68
N ASP A 42 52.74 23.69 -1.35
CA ASP A 42 52.10 24.40 -2.48
C ASP A 42 50.65 23.89 -2.70
N ALA A 43 49.78 24.77 -3.14
CA ALA A 43 48.35 24.61 -3.26
C ALA A 43 47.95 23.77 -4.48
N ALA A 44 47.13 22.74 -4.27
CA ALA A 44 46.34 22.12 -5.34
C ALA A 44 44.96 21.71 -4.80
N LYS A 45 44.02 22.64 -4.95
CA LYS A 45 42.59 22.49 -5.26
C LYS A 45 42.03 21.07 -5.05
N GLY A 46 41.28 20.88 -3.97
CA GLY A 46 40.46 19.68 -3.76
C GLY A 46 39.47 19.52 -4.91
N GLU A 47 39.57 18.41 -5.62
CA GLU A 47 38.45 17.86 -6.38
C GLU A 47 37.42 17.35 -5.37
N ASP A 48 36.25 17.99 -5.37
CA ASP A 48 35.08 17.46 -4.67
C ASP A 48 34.85 15.99 -5.07
N PRO A 49 34.52 15.09 -4.14
CA PRO A 49 34.18 13.74 -4.49
C PRO A 49 32.92 13.76 -5.37
N LYS A 50 33.13 13.37 -6.63
CA LYS A 50 32.09 13.09 -7.62
C LYS A 50 30.91 12.38 -6.95
N PRO A 51 29.68 12.91 -7.00
CA PRO A 51 28.54 12.21 -6.43
C PRO A 51 28.44 10.84 -7.09
N ALA A 52 28.32 9.81 -6.24
CA ALA A 52 28.05 8.45 -6.69
C ALA A 52 26.83 8.49 -7.64
N PRO A 53 26.83 7.72 -8.74
CA PRO A 53 25.71 7.72 -9.67
C PRO A 53 24.44 7.35 -8.91
N GLU A 54 23.43 8.22 -8.96
CA GLU A 54 22.05 7.85 -8.69
C GLU A 54 21.78 6.55 -9.44
N VAL A 55 21.40 5.50 -8.72
CA VAL A 55 21.03 4.22 -9.33
C VAL A 55 19.80 4.50 -10.18
N SER A 56 20.01 4.80 -11.46
CA SER A 56 18.96 5.06 -12.42
C SER A 56 18.07 3.83 -12.48
N ALA A 57 16.89 3.92 -11.86
CA ALA A 57 15.86 2.91 -12.00
C ALA A 57 15.61 2.65 -13.49
N ALA A 58 15.37 1.39 -13.86
CA ALA A 58 15.06 1.03 -15.24
C ALA A 58 13.86 1.87 -15.73
N PRO A 59 13.86 2.37 -16.99
CA PRO A 59 12.84 3.30 -17.46
C PRO A 59 11.43 2.70 -17.30
N MET A 60 10.49 3.50 -16.77
CA MET A 60 9.08 3.09 -16.66
C MET A 60 8.31 3.49 -17.90
N THR A 61 7.54 2.57 -18.46
CA THR A 61 6.51 2.92 -19.45
C THR A 61 5.25 3.37 -18.70
N VAL A 62 4.63 4.47 -19.12
CA VAL A 62 3.32 4.88 -18.58
C VAL A 62 2.28 3.81 -18.95
N PRO A 63 1.60 3.17 -17.97
CA PRO A 63 0.59 2.18 -18.26
C PRO A 63 -0.62 2.81 -18.96
N VAL A 64 -1.15 2.13 -19.97
CA VAL A 64 -2.42 2.49 -20.61
C VAL A 64 -3.43 1.40 -20.23
N TYR A 65 -4.43 1.78 -19.45
CA TYR A 65 -5.45 0.88 -18.96
C TYR A 65 -6.48 0.59 -20.06
N ILE A 66 -6.69 -0.69 -20.34
CA ILE A 66 -7.68 -1.17 -21.29
C ILE A 66 -8.75 -1.92 -20.49
N PRO A 67 -9.89 -1.30 -20.18
CA PRO A 67 -10.98 -1.96 -19.48
C PRO A 67 -11.41 -3.25 -20.19
N PRO A 68 -11.69 -4.34 -19.45
CA PRO A 68 -12.28 -5.54 -20.03
C PRO A 68 -13.56 -5.23 -20.83
N LYS A 69 -13.72 -5.85 -22.00
CA LYS A 69 -14.87 -5.58 -22.91
C LYS A 69 -16.26 -5.83 -22.30
N ARG A 70 -16.33 -6.53 -21.17
CA ARG A 70 -17.57 -6.87 -20.45
C ARG A 70 -17.59 -6.33 -19.02
N SER A 71 -16.79 -5.31 -18.71
CA SER A 71 -16.85 -4.66 -17.40
C SER A 71 -18.23 -4.03 -17.19
N ARG A 72 -18.87 -4.43 -16.09
CA ARG A 72 -20.14 -3.85 -15.65
C ARG A 72 -19.88 -2.49 -15.00
N PRO A 73 -20.69 -1.48 -15.30
CA PRO A 73 -20.70 -0.25 -14.51
C PRO A 73 -20.90 -0.59 -13.04
N ALA A 74 -20.09 0.03 -12.18
CA ALA A 74 -20.16 -0.20 -10.74
C ALA A 74 -20.44 1.13 -10.06
N ARG A 75 -21.25 1.10 -9.01
CA ARG A 75 -21.46 2.30 -8.20
C ARG A 75 -20.22 2.49 -7.34
N THR A 76 -19.47 3.55 -7.63
CA THR A 76 -18.42 4.04 -6.75
C THR A 76 -18.97 5.20 -5.93
N ALA A 77 -18.45 5.36 -4.71
CA ALA A 77 -18.79 6.49 -3.85
C ALA A 77 -17.51 7.09 -3.29
N GLY A 78 -17.35 8.40 -3.46
CA GLY A 78 -16.37 9.20 -2.71
C GLY A 78 -17.06 9.77 -1.48
N GLY A 79 -16.46 9.58 -0.31
CA GLY A 79 -16.93 10.13 0.94
C GLY A 79 -16.55 11.60 1.04
N ALA A 80 -17.23 12.47 0.31
CA ALA A 80 -17.04 13.93 0.40
C ALA A 80 -18.21 14.55 1.17
N THR A 81 -17.94 15.21 2.29
CA THR A 81 -19.00 15.84 3.08
C THR A 81 -19.23 17.29 2.64
N ARG A 82 -20.26 17.53 1.82
CA ARG A 82 -20.68 18.89 1.46
C ARG A 82 -21.26 19.61 2.69
N GLY A 83 -20.65 20.72 3.11
CA GLY A 83 -21.15 21.60 4.17
C GLY A 83 -20.69 21.29 5.61
N ARG A 84 -19.72 20.38 5.79
CA ARG A 84 -19.07 20.14 7.10
C ARG A 84 -17.74 20.88 7.19
N SER A 85 -17.29 21.11 8.43
CA SER A 85 -16.05 21.83 8.72
C SER A 85 -14.85 21.22 7.98
N ASP A 86 -13.89 22.08 7.63
CA ASP A 86 -12.52 21.80 7.20
C ASP A 86 -11.74 20.75 8.03
N ARG A 87 -12.28 20.33 9.18
CA ARG A 87 -11.69 19.33 10.08
C ARG A 87 -12.04 17.87 9.78
N ILE A 88 -12.99 17.61 8.90
CA ILE A 88 -13.43 16.25 8.57
C ILE A 88 -12.87 15.90 7.19
N PRO A 89 -12.05 14.84 7.08
CA PRO A 89 -11.43 14.50 5.83
C PRO A 89 -12.42 13.88 4.85
N SER A 90 -12.14 14.06 3.58
CA SER A 90 -12.80 13.34 2.50
C SER A 90 -12.01 12.09 2.14
N LEU A 91 -12.74 11.03 1.80
CA LEU A 91 -12.19 9.72 1.46
C LEU A 91 -12.52 9.36 0.01
N TRP A 92 -11.56 8.75 -0.69
CA TRP A 92 -11.78 8.17 -2.02
C TRP A 92 -11.09 6.83 -2.14
N VAL A 93 -11.75 5.86 -2.74
CA VAL A 93 -11.09 4.63 -3.19
C VAL A 93 -10.53 4.83 -4.60
N LEU A 94 -9.35 4.27 -4.88
CA LEU A 94 -8.68 4.47 -6.19
C LEU A 94 -9.07 3.35 -7.16
N VAL A 95 -10.33 3.36 -7.59
CA VAL A 95 -10.95 2.33 -8.45
C VAL A 95 -11.57 2.96 -9.69
N PRO A 96 -11.71 2.23 -10.80
CA PRO A 96 -12.43 2.73 -11.97
C PRO A 96 -13.94 2.85 -11.73
N ASP A 97 -14.66 3.46 -12.67
CA ASP A 97 -16.13 3.59 -12.69
C ASP A 97 -16.89 2.27 -12.99
N HIS A 98 -16.16 1.16 -13.00
CA HIS A 98 -16.64 -0.20 -13.23
C HIS A 98 -15.96 -1.16 -12.25
N VAL A 99 -16.38 -2.42 -12.26
CA VAL A 99 -15.74 -3.46 -11.44
C VAL A 99 -14.30 -3.63 -11.91
N GLY A 100 -13.34 -3.25 -11.05
CA GLY A 100 -11.92 -3.43 -11.34
C GLY A 100 -11.53 -4.89 -11.16
N GLN A 101 -10.61 -5.38 -11.99
CA GLN A 101 -10.17 -6.78 -11.91
C GLN A 101 -8.78 -6.93 -11.30
N THR A 102 -8.57 -8.06 -10.63
CA THR A 102 -7.25 -8.49 -10.16
C THR A 102 -6.99 -9.97 -10.43
N VAL A 103 -5.72 -10.35 -10.56
CA VAL A 103 -5.29 -11.77 -10.51
C VAL A 103 -4.70 -12.17 -9.15
N SER A 104 -4.46 -11.21 -8.26
CA SER A 104 -3.93 -11.48 -6.92
C SER A 104 -5.02 -12.08 -6.03
N ASP A 105 -4.66 -13.09 -5.22
CA ASP A 105 -5.55 -13.58 -4.16
C ASP A 105 -5.55 -12.64 -2.94
N GLU A 106 -4.45 -11.91 -2.72
CA GLU A 106 -4.27 -10.96 -1.62
C GLU A 106 -3.87 -9.58 -2.18
N PRO A 107 -4.77 -8.86 -2.89
CA PRO A 107 -4.43 -7.59 -3.55
C PRO A 107 -4.06 -6.47 -2.57
N ASP A 108 -3.31 -5.50 -3.09
CA ASP A 108 -3.12 -4.20 -2.46
C ASP A 108 -4.28 -3.28 -2.88
N LEU A 109 -5.01 -2.74 -1.91
CA LEU A 109 -6.10 -1.79 -2.13
C LEU A 109 -5.63 -0.37 -1.78
N LEU A 110 -5.81 0.56 -2.71
CA LEU A 110 -5.33 1.93 -2.59
C LEU A 110 -6.49 2.89 -2.45
N TRP A 111 -6.39 3.80 -1.49
CA TRP A 111 -7.37 4.84 -1.20
C TRP A 111 -6.66 6.17 -0.94
N PHE A 112 -7.39 7.27 -0.96
CA PHE A 112 -6.86 8.62 -0.76
C PHE A 112 -7.61 9.33 0.37
N VAL A 113 -6.87 10.14 1.12
CA VAL A 113 -7.38 11.03 2.16
C VAL A 113 -6.81 12.43 1.97
N ASP A 114 -7.67 13.45 1.93
CA ASP A 114 -7.27 14.85 1.68
C ASP A 114 -6.55 15.50 2.88
N THR A 115 -6.94 15.14 4.10
CA THR A 115 -6.47 15.73 5.34
C THR A 115 -6.38 14.66 6.43
N LEU A 116 -5.59 14.89 7.48
CA LEU A 116 -5.46 13.89 8.53
C LEU A 116 -6.75 13.77 9.35
N PRO A 117 -7.27 12.55 9.55
CA PRO A 117 -8.39 12.35 10.47
C PRO A 117 -8.05 12.89 11.86
N PRO A 118 -9.00 13.50 12.58
CA PRO A 118 -8.83 13.87 13.99
C PRO A 118 -8.38 12.69 14.86
N ALA A 119 -7.60 12.97 15.90
CA ALA A 119 -7.19 11.95 16.85
C ALA A 119 -8.42 11.33 17.55
N GLY A 120 -8.44 10.01 17.69
CA GLY A 120 -9.52 9.26 18.33
C GLY A 120 -10.66 8.83 17.40
N MET A 121 -10.73 9.32 16.16
CA MET A 121 -11.65 8.78 15.16
C MET A 121 -11.14 7.44 14.61
N GLN A 122 -12.07 6.53 14.32
CA GLN A 122 -11.76 5.18 13.86
C GLN A 122 -11.93 5.10 12.35
N LEU A 123 -10.90 4.61 11.67
CA LEU A 123 -10.98 4.20 10.27
C LEU A 123 -11.23 2.70 10.21
N ARG A 124 -12.13 2.28 9.32
CA ARG A 124 -12.48 0.88 9.15
C ARG A 124 -12.41 0.51 7.68
N PHE A 125 -11.88 -0.68 7.42
CA PHE A 125 -11.98 -1.35 6.14
C PHE A 125 -13.02 -2.46 6.26
N THR A 126 -13.89 -2.56 5.25
CA THR A 126 -14.87 -3.63 5.14
C THR A 126 -14.77 -4.25 3.74
N LEU A 127 -14.81 -5.57 3.66
CA LEU A 127 -14.89 -6.34 2.42
C LEU A 127 -16.11 -7.25 2.49
N MET A 128 -16.93 -7.24 1.44
CA MET A 128 -18.16 -8.01 1.37
C MET A 128 -18.35 -8.57 -0.03
N ASP A 129 -18.51 -9.88 -0.12
CA ASP A 129 -19.01 -10.59 -1.29
C ASP A 129 -20.48 -10.18 -1.52
N GLU A 130 -20.87 -9.95 -2.78
CA GLU A 130 -22.22 -9.50 -3.17
C GLU A 130 -23.33 -10.41 -2.60
N ASP A 131 -23.07 -11.71 -2.46
CA ASP A 131 -24.03 -12.69 -1.96
C ASP A 131 -23.97 -12.93 -0.44
N ALA A 132 -23.04 -12.29 0.28
CA ALA A 132 -22.86 -12.50 1.71
C ALA A 132 -23.88 -11.76 2.58
N ILE A 133 -24.15 -12.29 3.78
CA ILE A 133 -24.99 -11.63 4.80
C ILE A 133 -24.13 -10.82 5.77
N GLU A 134 -22.92 -11.30 6.06
CA GLU A 134 -21.94 -10.66 6.94
C GLU A 134 -20.67 -10.33 6.14
N PRO A 135 -19.91 -9.30 6.52
CA PRO A 135 -18.66 -8.99 5.85
C PRO A 135 -17.66 -10.15 5.87
N ASN A 136 -17.00 -10.40 4.74
CA ASN A 136 -15.88 -11.34 4.66
C ASN A 136 -14.69 -10.86 5.50
N ALA A 137 -14.50 -9.55 5.62
CA ALA A 137 -13.52 -8.95 6.50
C ALA A 137 -13.98 -7.58 7.02
N GLU A 138 -13.63 -7.30 8.28
CA GLU A 138 -13.82 -5.99 8.90
C GLU A 138 -12.59 -5.68 9.76
N ILE A 139 -11.86 -4.61 9.43
CA ILE A 139 -10.53 -4.32 9.97
C ILE A 139 -10.46 -2.86 10.43
N LEU A 140 -9.97 -2.65 11.66
CA LEU A 140 -9.63 -1.31 12.14
C LEU A 140 -8.29 -0.88 11.52
N LEU A 141 -8.32 0.21 10.74
CA LEU A 141 -7.13 0.74 10.09
C LEU A 141 -6.38 1.70 11.03
N PRO A 142 -5.03 1.71 10.99
CA PRO A 142 -4.26 2.71 11.69
C PRO A 142 -4.55 4.10 11.11
N ARG A 143 -4.49 5.13 11.96
CA ARG A 143 -4.61 6.51 11.52
C ARG A 143 -3.44 6.87 10.56
N PRO A 144 -3.71 7.42 9.37
CA PRO A 144 -2.67 7.90 8.46
C PRO A 144 -1.73 8.90 9.14
N THR A 145 -0.46 8.85 8.78
CA THR A 145 0.56 9.79 9.28
C THR A 145 0.70 11.04 8.40
N GLN A 146 0.25 10.95 7.15
CA GLN A 146 0.21 12.06 6.19
C GLN A 146 -1.02 11.93 5.28
N PRO A 147 -1.55 13.05 4.76
CA PRO A 147 -2.52 13.02 3.66
C PRO A 147 -1.95 12.37 2.40
N GLY A 148 -2.84 11.97 1.49
CA GLY A 148 -2.48 11.36 0.21
C GLY A 148 -2.91 9.90 0.10
N ILE A 149 -2.27 9.19 -0.82
CA ILE A 149 -2.55 7.78 -1.10
C ILE A 149 -2.11 6.92 0.08
N GLN A 150 -3.03 6.09 0.55
CA GLN A 150 -2.85 5.09 1.59
C GLN A 150 -3.04 3.70 0.98
N ARG A 151 -2.46 2.69 1.62
CA ARG A 151 -2.52 1.30 1.17
C ARG A 151 -3.02 0.36 2.26
N ILE A 152 -3.90 -0.55 1.87
CA ILE A 152 -4.33 -1.70 2.65
C ILE A 152 -3.81 -2.94 1.93
N ARG A 153 -3.00 -3.76 2.61
CA ARG A 153 -2.49 -5.03 2.05
C ARG A 153 -3.32 -6.16 2.63
N LEU A 154 -4.12 -6.85 1.81
CA LEU A 154 -4.98 -7.91 2.34
C LEU A 154 -4.18 -9.07 2.96
N ALA A 155 -2.96 -9.30 2.47
CA ALA A 155 -2.00 -10.26 3.03
C ALA A 155 -1.68 -10.00 4.51
N ASP A 156 -1.58 -8.74 4.95
CA ASP A 156 -1.28 -8.38 6.34
C ASP A 156 -2.41 -8.80 7.30
N HIS A 157 -3.59 -9.10 6.76
CA HIS A 157 -4.79 -9.45 7.50
C HIS A 157 -5.26 -10.89 7.23
N GLY A 158 -4.52 -11.66 6.42
CA GLY A 158 -4.91 -13.03 6.03
C GLY A 158 -6.23 -13.10 5.25
N VAL A 159 -6.60 -12.03 4.56
CA VAL A 159 -7.83 -11.94 3.75
C VAL A 159 -7.49 -12.32 2.32
N LYS A 160 -8.21 -13.30 1.77
CA LYS A 160 -8.06 -13.77 0.40
C LYS A 160 -9.36 -13.60 -0.37
N LEU A 161 -9.25 -13.25 -1.65
CA LEU A 161 -10.36 -13.23 -2.60
C LEU A 161 -10.43 -14.57 -3.34
N ASP A 162 -11.63 -15.07 -3.60
CA ASP A 162 -11.83 -16.26 -4.41
C ASP A 162 -11.98 -15.90 -5.90
N VAL A 163 -11.49 -16.79 -6.77
CA VAL A 163 -11.59 -16.57 -8.23
C VAL A 163 -13.05 -16.62 -8.68
N GLY A 164 -13.44 -15.63 -9.48
CA GLY A 164 -14.77 -15.50 -10.07
C GLY A 164 -15.80 -14.87 -9.15
N LEU A 165 -15.39 -14.35 -7.99
CA LEU A 165 -16.25 -13.61 -7.07
C LEU A 165 -15.96 -12.10 -7.15
N GLU A 166 -17.04 -11.35 -7.07
CA GLU A 166 -17.07 -9.89 -7.01
C GLU A 166 -17.29 -9.47 -5.55
N TYR A 167 -16.47 -8.53 -5.09
CA TYR A 167 -16.53 -7.99 -3.74
C TYR A 167 -16.72 -6.48 -3.79
N GLU A 168 -17.59 -5.97 -2.94
CA GLU A 168 -17.63 -4.58 -2.54
C GLU A 168 -16.64 -4.37 -1.38
N TRP A 169 -15.80 -3.34 -1.48
CA TRP A 169 -14.94 -2.93 -0.38
C TRP A 169 -15.10 -1.45 -0.09
N SER A 170 -14.92 -1.09 1.18
CA SER A 170 -15.03 0.30 1.61
C SER A 170 -13.98 0.67 2.65
N VAL A 171 -13.68 1.97 2.70
CA VAL A 171 -13.01 2.62 3.82
C VAL A 171 -13.98 3.62 4.42
N SER A 172 -14.24 3.50 5.72
CA SER A 172 -15.10 4.42 6.45
C SER A 172 -14.37 5.10 7.59
N LEU A 173 -14.74 6.36 7.86
CA LEU A 173 -14.35 7.12 9.05
C LEU A 173 -15.57 7.27 9.96
N ALA A 174 -15.48 6.68 11.15
CA ALA A 174 -16.50 6.79 12.17
C ALA A 174 -16.53 8.19 12.77
N LEU A 175 -17.66 8.88 12.60
CA LEU A 175 -17.81 10.26 13.08
C LEU A 175 -18.67 10.35 14.34
N ASP A 176 -19.57 9.40 14.50
CA ASP A 176 -20.43 9.25 15.65
C ASP A 176 -20.56 7.74 15.93
N PRO A 177 -19.98 7.22 17.04
CA PRO A 177 -20.03 5.79 17.36
C PRO A 177 -21.46 5.24 17.48
N ASP A 178 -22.43 6.11 17.77
CA ASP A 178 -23.84 5.73 17.95
C ASP A 178 -24.68 5.92 16.67
N ASP A 179 -24.12 6.50 15.62
CA ASP A 179 -24.83 6.79 14.36
C ASP A 179 -23.96 6.59 13.11
N PRO A 180 -23.79 5.33 12.64
CA PRO A 180 -23.00 5.01 11.45
C PRO A 180 -23.50 5.68 10.16
N ALA A 181 -24.75 6.16 10.12
CA ALA A 181 -25.28 6.85 8.95
C ALA A 181 -24.60 8.20 8.71
N LYS A 182 -23.88 8.73 9.70
CA LYS A 182 -23.08 9.95 9.57
C LYS A 182 -21.70 9.73 9.00
N ASP A 183 -21.22 8.48 8.95
CA ASP A 183 -19.84 8.15 8.60
C ASP A 183 -19.45 8.63 7.21
N VAL A 184 -18.18 8.99 7.05
CA VAL A 184 -17.62 9.26 5.73
C VAL A 184 -17.24 7.90 5.16
N VAL A 185 -17.85 7.50 4.05
CA VAL A 185 -17.62 6.18 3.45
C VAL A 185 -17.21 6.36 2.00
N ALA A 186 -16.13 5.68 1.60
CA ALA A 186 -15.73 5.54 0.21
C ALA A 186 -15.77 4.06 -0.19
N THR A 187 -16.32 3.76 -1.36
CA THR A 187 -16.66 2.38 -1.78
C THR A 187 -16.18 2.10 -3.20
N GLY A 188 -15.64 0.89 -3.41
CA GLY A 188 -15.23 0.35 -4.70
C GLY A 188 -15.53 -1.13 -4.86
N TRP A 189 -15.36 -1.63 -6.09
CA TRP A 189 -15.69 -3.01 -6.46
C TRP A 189 -14.47 -3.71 -7.04
N ILE A 190 -14.25 -4.97 -6.65
CA ILE A 190 -13.14 -5.81 -7.10
C ILE A 190 -13.62 -7.21 -7.49
N ASP A 191 -13.15 -7.68 -8.64
CA ASP A 191 -13.37 -9.05 -9.13
C ASP A 191 -12.01 -9.75 -9.26
N ARG A 192 -11.86 -10.92 -8.63
CA ARG A 192 -10.66 -11.73 -8.81
C ARG A 192 -10.84 -12.68 -9.98
N VAL A 193 -10.03 -12.50 -11.02
CA VAL A 193 -10.03 -13.36 -12.21
C VAL A 193 -8.88 -14.37 -12.21
N GLU A 194 -9.04 -15.44 -12.97
CA GLU A 194 -8.00 -16.44 -13.17
C GLU A 194 -6.81 -15.86 -13.93
N ARG A 195 -5.59 -16.20 -13.52
CA ARG A 195 -4.37 -15.76 -14.23
C ARG A 195 -4.21 -16.57 -15.52
N SER A 196 -4.20 -15.88 -16.65
CA SER A 196 -4.00 -16.55 -17.95
C SER A 196 -2.53 -16.98 -18.16
N PRO A 197 -2.29 -18.04 -18.94
CA PRO A 197 -0.94 -18.40 -19.38
C PRO A 197 -0.25 -17.27 -20.15
N GLN A 198 -1.01 -16.56 -20.99
CA GLN A 198 -0.51 -15.43 -21.79
C GLN A 198 0.01 -14.29 -20.90
N LEU A 199 -0.72 -13.97 -19.83
CA LEU A 199 -0.28 -12.97 -18.86
C LEU A 199 1.01 -13.41 -18.16
N THR A 200 1.10 -14.68 -17.78
CA THR A 200 2.29 -15.24 -17.13
C THR A 200 3.52 -15.13 -18.05
N GLU A 201 3.36 -15.46 -19.34
CA GLU A 201 4.42 -15.33 -20.34
C GLU A 201 4.83 -13.88 -20.60
N GLN A 202 3.87 -12.94 -20.63
CA GLN A 202 4.15 -11.51 -20.79
C GLN A 202 4.96 -10.95 -19.61
N LEU A 203 4.53 -11.24 -18.38
CA LEU A 203 5.24 -10.80 -17.18
C LEU A 203 6.66 -11.38 -17.10
N ALA A 204 6.83 -12.66 -17.45
CA ALA A 204 8.15 -13.30 -17.48
C ALA A 204 9.07 -12.71 -18.55
N ARG A 205 8.53 -12.29 -19.69
CA ARG A 205 9.29 -11.69 -20.80
C ARG A 205 9.71 -10.25 -20.51
N ASP A 206 8.79 -9.44 -20.00
CA ASP A 206 8.96 -7.98 -19.92
C ASP A 206 9.53 -7.54 -18.55
N GLY A 207 9.40 -8.40 -17.52
CA GLY A 207 9.97 -8.21 -16.19
C GLY A 207 9.26 -7.14 -15.34
N ASP A 208 9.75 -6.97 -14.11
CA ASP A 208 9.10 -6.16 -13.08
C ASP A 208 8.93 -4.68 -13.48
N ALA A 209 9.88 -4.11 -14.22
CA ALA A 209 9.82 -2.71 -14.64
C ALA A 209 8.62 -2.40 -15.55
N GLN A 210 8.10 -3.42 -16.25
CA GLN A 210 6.96 -3.31 -17.18
C GLN A 210 5.69 -3.98 -16.65
N ALA A 211 5.72 -4.59 -15.46
CA ALA A 211 4.58 -5.31 -14.91
C ALA A 211 3.30 -4.45 -14.86
N ALA A 212 3.41 -3.19 -14.42
CA ALA A 212 2.30 -2.25 -14.40
C ALA A 212 1.65 -2.04 -15.78
N HIS A 213 2.49 -1.92 -16.83
CA HIS A 213 2.02 -1.78 -18.20
C HIS A 213 1.32 -3.05 -18.69
N VAL A 214 1.91 -4.22 -18.45
CA VAL A 214 1.33 -5.51 -18.81
C VAL A 214 -0.02 -5.73 -18.13
N TYR A 215 -0.13 -5.45 -16.83
CA TYR A 215 -1.40 -5.55 -16.11
C TYR A 215 -2.47 -4.60 -16.68
N ALA A 216 -2.11 -3.35 -16.94
CA ALA A 216 -3.03 -2.35 -17.47
C ALA A 216 -3.58 -2.74 -18.85
N GLN A 217 -2.73 -3.29 -19.74
CA GLN A 217 -3.14 -3.79 -21.05
C GLN A 217 -4.05 -5.01 -20.98
N ASN A 218 -3.95 -5.80 -19.92
CA ASN A 218 -4.81 -6.95 -19.68
C ASN A 218 -6.07 -6.60 -18.87
N GLY A 219 -6.32 -5.32 -18.57
CA GLY A 219 -7.51 -4.87 -17.83
C GLY A 219 -7.46 -5.14 -16.32
N LEU A 220 -6.28 -5.44 -15.76
CA LEU A 220 -6.08 -5.75 -14.35
C LEU A 220 -5.75 -4.48 -13.58
N TRP A 221 -6.78 -3.68 -13.28
CA TRP A 221 -6.64 -2.37 -12.64
C TRP A 221 -5.86 -2.41 -11.34
N TYR A 222 -6.25 -3.31 -10.41
CA TYR A 222 -5.67 -3.36 -9.07
C TYR A 222 -4.19 -3.74 -9.13
N ASP A 223 -3.82 -4.74 -9.95
CA ASP A 223 -2.43 -5.15 -10.13
C ASP A 223 -1.59 -4.04 -10.80
N ALA A 224 -2.14 -3.35 -11.79
CA ALA A 224 -1.46 -2.25 -12.47
C ALA A 224 -1.18 -1.07 -11.54
N LEU A 225 -2.19 -0.66 -10.76
CA LEU A 225 -2.08 0.44 -9.82
C LEU A 225 -1.13 0.08 -8.66
N ALA A 226 -1.23 -1.14 -8.12
CA ALA A 226 -0.33 -1.63 -7.07
C ALA A 226 1.13 -1.66 -7.53
N ALA A 227 1.41 -2.21 -8.72
CA ALA A 227 2.77 -2.25 -9.27
C ALA A 227 3.35 -0.84 -9.50
N THR A 228 2.51 0.09 -9.96
CA THR A 228 2.91 1.49 -10.15
C THR A 228 3.21 2.18 -8.81
N HIS A 229 2.30 2.04 -7.84
CA HIS A 229 2.45 2.66 -6.52
C HIS A 229 3.65 2.09 -5.75
N GLN A 230 3.88 0.78 -5.81
CA GLN A 230 5.04 0.16 -5.17
C GLN A 230 6.36 0.75 -5.66
N ARG A 231 6.45 1.15 -6.94
CA ARG A 231 7.64 1.83 -7.46
C ARG A 231 7.79 3.25 -6.90
N VAL A 232 6.68 3.99 -6.78
CA VAL A 232 6.68 5.31 -6.13
C VAL A 232 7.14 5.21 -4.68
N GLU A 233 6.67 4.21 -3.92
CA GLU A 233 7.09 3.99 -2.54
C GLU A 233 8.59 3.63 -2.43
N LYS A 234 9.09 2.73 -3.30
CA LYS A 234 10.50 2.30 -3.30
C LYS A 234 11.45 3.40 -3.75
N SER A 235 10.99 4.34 -4.57
CA SER A 235 11.81 5.43 -5.11
C SER A 235 11.00 6.72 -5.20
N PRO A 236 10.75 7.41 -4.07
CA PRO A 236 9.91 8.61 -4.06
C PRO A 236 10.42 9.75 -4.95
N ALA A 237 11.71 9.77 -5.28
CA ALA A 237 12.34 10.73 -6.20
C ALA A 237 12.12 10.39 -7.69
N ASP A 238 11.71 9.16 -8.04
CA ASP A 238 11.45 8.73 -9.42
C ASP A 238 10.23 9.47 -10.03
N ALA A 239 10.53 10.52 -10.81
CA ALA A 239 9.51 11.34 -11.45
C ALA A 239 8.70 10.57 -12.50
N GLN A 240 9.30 9.56 -13.16
CA GLN A 240 8.60 8.74 -14.13
C GLN A 240 7.54 7.88 -13.45
N ALA A 241 7.86 7.31 -12.29
CA ALA A 241 6.89 6.52 -11.51
C ALA A 241 5.71 7.37 -11.03
N ARG A 242 5.97 8.57 -10.50
CA ARG A 242 4.90 9.50 -10.07
C ARG A 242 4.03 9.94 -11.24
N GLN A 243 4.64 10.25 -12.39
CA GLN A 243 3.91 10.63 -13.59
C GLN A 243 3.07 9.46 -14.13
N ALA A 244 3.61 8.23 -14.13
CA ALA A 244 2.89 7.04 -14.53
C ALA A 244 1.67 6.80 -13.63
N GLN A 245 1.81 6.97 -12.31
CA GLN A 245 0.69 6.84 -11.37
C GLN A 245 -0.39 7.88 -11.64
N ALA A 246 -0.01 9.16 -11.73
CA ALA A 246 -0.96 10.24 -12.00
C ALA A 246 -1.69 10.02 -13.33
N LYS A 247 -0.97 9.63 -14.39
CA LYS A 247 -1.54 9.34 -15.70
C LYS A 247 -2.44 8.12 -15.73
N LEU A 248 -2.18 7.11 -14.89
CA LEU A 248 -3.04 5.95 -14.76
C LEU A 248 -4.35 6.32 -14.06
N LEU A 249 -4.29 7.14 -13.02
CA LEU A 249 -5.48 7.62 -12.30
C LEU A 249 -6.34 8.58 -13.14
N ASP A 250 -5.73 9.49 -13.92
CA ASP A 250 -6.42 10.36 -14.91
C ASP A 250 -7.31 9.55 -15.87
N GLN A 251 -6.85 8.35 -16.30
CA GLN A 251 -7.57 7.53 -17.29
C GLN A 251 -8.94 7.04 -16.80
N VAL A 252 -9.15 7.04 -15.49
CA VAL A 252 -10.41 6.62 -14.86
C VAL A 252 -11.13 7.77 -14.15
N GLY A 253 -10.73 9.02 -14.44
CA GLY A 253 -11.31 10.24 -13.85
C GLY A 253 -11.00 10.43 -12.37
N LEU A 254 -9.93 9.79 -11.88
CA LEU A 254 -9.41 9.95 -10.53
C LEU A 254 -8.24 10.93 -10.54
N ASP A 255 -8.46 12.12 -11.07
CA ASP A 255 -7.43 13.13 -11.19
C ASP A 255 -6.89 13.47 -9.78
N ALA A 256 -5.57 13.55 -9.63
CA ALA A 256 -4.91 13.94 -8.37
C ALA A 256 -5.30 15.35 -7.88
N THR A 257 -6.07 16.07 -8.70
CA THR A 257 -6.66 17.38 -8.45
C THR A 257 -8.17 17.30 -8.23
N THR A 258 -8.72 16.23 -7.66
CA THR A 258 -10.13 16.18 -7.21
C THR A 258 -10.43 17.13 -6.02
N GLU A 259 -9.64 18.20 -5.87
CA GLU A 259 -10.07 19.48 -5.33
C GLU A 259 -10.66 20.36 -6.46
N THR A 260 -11.92 20.75 -6.32
CA THR A 260 -12.68 21.71 -7.14
C THR A 260 -13.58 21.12 -8.24
N ARG A 261 -14.73 20.56 -7.84
CA ARG A 261 -15.98 20.76 -8.60
C ARG A 261 -17.23 20.74 -7.73
#